data_AF-M9RP93-F1
#
_entry.id   AF-M9RP93-F1
#
_cell.length_a   1.000
_cell.length_b   1.000
_cell.length_c   1.000
_cell.angle_alpha   90.00
_cell.angle_beta   90.00
_cell.angle_gamma   90.00
#
_symmetry.space_group_name_H-M   'P 1'
#
loop_
_entity.id
_entity.type
_entity.pdbx_description
1 polymer ?
#
loop_
_entity_poly.entity_id
_entity_poly.type
_entity_poly.pdbx_seq_one_letter_code
_entity_poly.pdbx_strand_id
1 'polypeptide(L)'
;MFPAEQTLQLRALDPEDNRIETSAGIFVVEGSAFDEGLEAVAIDSWGTSSCALDAYSAGDVADLGDGETFTLNADGTYIWQGDDDQISGRAQRFFFTATIPPDFTLSNYDQVLLDEKNSEGMAKAFFNTLTVVIPATIILILIAAFAAYALAWMKFPGRALLVATVVGLLVVPLQLALIPLLTFHVGAMELLTSVMGTVDEDSKLTSVNWFGNWFGMSEGEKIAGKGYFGAWLAHTGFGLPLAIYLLRHYMVGLPRDIIENASVDGATEFQIFTKIILPLSFPALASFAIFQFLWTWNDLLVALVFLIDSSGNTTVMTKQIVELLGTRGGDWEILATSAFVSIAVPLLVFFMMQKYLVRGLLAGSVK
;
A
#
# COMPACT_ATOMS: atom_id res chain seq x y z
N MET A 1 -13.85 -16.16 24.41
CA MET A 1 -13.76 -15.89 22.97
C MET A 1 -15.13 -16.16 22.39
N PHE A 2 -15.62 -15.27 21.54
CA PHE A 2 -17.01 -15.29 21.13
C PHE A 2 -17.09 -15.92 19.75
N PRO A 3 -18.02 -16.87 19.53
CA PRO A 3 -18.40 -17.28 18.19
C PRO A 3 -18.68 -16.04 17.33
N ALA A 4 -18.22 -16.07 16.09
CA ALA A 4 -18.40 -14.97 15.17
C ALA A 4 -19.39 -15.39 14.09
N GLU A 5 -20.32 -14.49 13.81
CA GLU A 5 -21.22 -14.62 12.68
C GLU A 5 -20.41 -14.33 11.40
N GLN A 6 -20.37 -15.29 10.49
CA GLN A 6 -19.67 -15.18 9.21
C GLN A 6 -20.62 -15.49 8.08
N THR A 7 -20.55 -14.70 7.00
CA THR A 7 -21.24 -14.99 5.75
C THR A 7 -20.32 -15.78 4.84
N LEU A 8 -20.70 -17.02 4.56
CA LEU A 8 -19.95 -17.93 3.71
C LEU A 8 -20.58 -17.98 2.32
N GLN A 9 -19.74 -18.24 1.31
CA GLN A 9 -20.16 -18.45 -0.07
C GLN A 9 -19.72 -19.84 -0.53
N LEU A 10 -20.70 -20.68 -0.88
CA LEU A 10 -20.44 -22.00 -1.45
C LEU A 10 -21.12 -22.14 -2.81
N ARG A 11 -20.74 -23.20 -3.52
CA ARG A 11 -21.45 -23.68 -4.69
C ARG A 11 -21.99 -25.06 -4.38
N ALA A 12 -23.12 -25.39 -4.98
CA ALA A 12 -23.59 -26.77 -5.02
C ALA A 12 -22.51 -27.66 -5.65
N LEU A 13 -22.61 -28.96 -5.38
CA LEU A 13 -21.82 -29.98 -6.04
C LEU A 13 -21.97 -29.88 -7.57
N ASP A 14 -20.93 -30.30 -8.27
CA ASP A 14 -20.92 -30.28 -9.73
C ASP A 14 -22.07 -31.15 -10.26
N PRO A 15 -23.01 -30.59 -11.04
CA PRO A 15 -24.15 -31.34 -11.55
C PRO A 15 -23.73 -32.45 -12.52
N GLU A 16 -22.58 -32.36 -13.19
CA GLU A 16 -22.12 -33.40 -14.11
C GLU A 16 -21.89 -34.75 -13.40
N ASP A 17 -21.40 -34.70 -12.16
CA ASP A 17 -21.08 -35.88 -11.36
C ASP A 17 -22.15 -36.24 -10.32
N ASN A 18 -23.03 -35.31 -9.94
CA ASN A 18 -23.88 -35.43 -8.74
C ASN A 18 -25.39 -35.28 -8.98
N ARG A 19 -25.83 -35.05 -10.22
CA ARG A 19 -27.28 -34.92 -10.51
C ARG A 19 -27.97 -36.28 -10.58
N ILE A 20 -29.15 -36.37 -10.00
CA ILE A 20 -30.02 -37.55 -10.00
C ILE A 20 -31.34 -37.19 -10.64
N GLU A 21 -31.77 -37.96 -11.65
CA GLU A 21 -33.09 -37.79 -12.24
C GLU A 21 -34.15 -38.38 -11.31
N THR A 22 -35.14 -37.57 -10.92
CA THR A 22 -36.17 -38.00 -9.95
C THR A 22 -37.45 -38.44 -10.67
N SER A 23 -38.02 -37.59 -11.52
CA SER A 23 -39.21 -37.92 -12.33
C SER A 23 -39.47 -36.89 -13.43
N ALA A 24 -39.83 -37.36 -14.64
CA ALA A 24 -40.29 -36.55 -15.76
C ALA A 24 -39.32 -35.44 -16.23
N GLY A 25 -38.01 -35.73 -16.31
CA GLY A 25 -37.01 -34.78 -16.80
C GLY A 25 -36.56 -33.74 -15.77
N ILE A 26 -36.90 -33.93 -14.48
CA ILE A 26 -36.43 -33.12 -13.36
C ILE A 26 -35.20 -33.78 -12.73
N PHE A 27 -34.14 -33.02 -12.60
CA PHE A 27 -32.87 -33.37 -11.99
C PHE A 27 -32.72 -32.68 -10.64
N VAL A 28 -32.09 -33.38 -9.72
CA VAL A 28 -31.80 -32.89 -8.38
C VAL A 28 -30.33 -33.10 -8.05
N VAL A 29 -29.70 -32.10 -7.45
CA VAL A 29 -28.38 -32.19 -6.82
C VAL A 29 -28.58 -31.95 -5.33
N GLU A 30 -28.24 -32.96 -4.52
CA GLU A 30 -28.26 -32.88 -3.07
C GLU A 30 -26.84 -32.78 -2.53
N GLY A 31 -26.65 -32.03 -1.45
CA GLY A 31 -25.37 -31.96 -0.78
C GLY A 31 -25.46 -31.29 0.58
N SER A 32 -24.30 -31.02 1.17
CA SER A 32 -24.17 -30.35 2.46
C SER A 32 -23.23 -29.16 2.34
N ALA A 33 -23.60 -28.05 2.96
CA ALA A 33 -22.77 -26.88 3.15
C ALA A 33 -21.68 -27.10 4.22
N PHE A 34 -21.85 -28.12 5.07
CA PHE A 34 -20.86 -28.54 6.07
C PHE A 34 -20.18 -29.82 5.63
N ASP A 35 -18.85 -29.78 5.50
CA ASP A 35 -17.99 -30.95 5.30
C ASP A 35 -17.11 -31.16 6.55
N GLU A 36 -16.49 -32.35 6.71
CA GLU A 36 -15.77 -32.79 7.93
C GLU A 36 -14.88 -31.69 8.55
N GLY A 37 -15.34 -31.09 9.65
CA GLY A 37 -14.63 -30.04 10.40
C GLY A 37 -15.53 -28.89 10.88
N LEU A 38 -16.69 -28.67 10.24
CA LEU A 38 -17.70 -27.72 10.70
C LEU A 38 -18.78 -28.44 11.51
N GLU A 39 -18.49 -28.78 12.76
CA GLU A 39 -19.48 -29.38 13.66
C GLU A 39 -20.65 -28.40 13.92
N ALA A 40 -21.81 -28.70 13.33
CA ALA A 40 -23.17 -28.28 13.70
C ALA A 40 -23.36 -26.79 14.04
N VAL A 41 -23.29 -25.93 13.03
CA VAL A 41 -23.74 -24.54 13.14
C VAL A 41 -25.10 -24.41 12.45
N ALA A 42 -26.12 -23.90 13.15
CA ALA A 42 -27.42 -23.66 12.53
C ALA A 42 -27.34 -22.47 11.58
N ILE A 43 -27.85 -22.65 10.37
CA ILE A 43 -28.04 -21.56 9.40
C ILE A 43 -29.35 -20.85 9.73
N ASP A 44 -29.30 -19.54 9.98
CA ASP A 44 -30.50 -18.75 10.27
C ASP A 44 -31.10 -18.13 8.98
N SER A 45 -30.24 -17.60 8.11
CA SER A 45 -30.63 -16.92 6.88
C SER A 45 -29.67 -17.21 5.73
N TRP A 46 -30.18 -17.19 4.50
CA TRP A 46 -29.42 -17.49 3.30
C TRP A 46 -29.97 -16.80 2.05
N GLY A 47 -29.20 -16.86 0.95
CA GLY A 47 -29.51 -16.19 -0.30
C GLY A 47 -28.80 -16.79 -1.50
N THR A 48 -29.36 -16.59 -2.69
CA THR A 48 -28.78 -17.04 -3.99
C THR A 48 -28.04 -15.92 -4.71
N SER A 49 -28.12 -14.69 -4.21
CA SER A 49 -27.52 -13.50 -4.80
C SER A 49 -26.66 -12.75 -3.79
N SER A 50 -25.54 -12.19 -4.26
CA SER A 50 -24.67 -11.35 -3.43
C SER A 50 -25.30 -10.01 -3.03
N CYS A 51 -26.45 -9.64 -3.62
CA CYS A 51 -27.17 -8.42 -3.28
C CYS A 51 -28.27 -8.64 -2.24
N ALA A 52 -28.59 -9.90 -1.91
CA ALA A 52 -29.64 -10.28 -0.97
C ALA A 52 -29.24 -11.61 -0.30
N LEU A 53 -28.37 -11.50 0.71
CA LEU A 53 -27.70 -12.62 1.38
C LEU A 53 -28.59 -13.31 2.43
N ASP A 54 -29.60 -12.61 2.90
CA ASP A 54 -30.57 -12.97 3.93
C ASP A 54 -32.01 -12.97 3.37
N ALA A 55 -32.14 -13.20 2.05
CA ALA A 55 -33.42 -13.17 1.35
C ALA A 55 -34.39 -14.27 1.83
N TYR A 56 -33.85 -15.37 2.34
CA TYR A 56 -34.58 -16.57 2.70
C TYR A 56 -34.20 -17.02 4.11
N SER A 57 -35.17 -17.55 4.86
CA SER A 57 -34.91 -18.28 6.11
C SER A 57 -34.48 -19.71 5.78
N ALA A 58 -33.77 -20.36 6.68
CA ALA A 58 -33.41 -21.76 6.49
C ALA A 58 -34.67 -22.65 6.32
N GLY A 59 -34.68 -23.47 5.28
CA GLY A 59 -35.80 -24.31 4.85
C GLY A 59 -36.76 -23.65 3.84
N ASP A 60 -36.64 -22.35 3.59
CA ASP A 60 -37.41 -21.70 2.51
C ASP A 60 -36.92 -22.18 1.13
N VAL A 61 -37.83 -22.20 0.16
CA VAL A 61 -37.50 -22.53 -1.24
C VAL A 61 -37.27 -21.24 -2.02
N ALA A 62 -36.07 -21.06 -2.54
CA ALA A 62 -35.75 -19.98 -3.47
C ALA A 62 -36.18 -20.37 -4.89
N ASP A 63 -36.95 -19.49 -5.53
CA ASP A 63 -37.28 -19.57 -6.94
C ASP A 63 -36.17 -18.89 -7.75
N LEU A 64 -35.52 -19.65 -8.63
CA LEU A 64 -34.45 -19.18 -9.51
C LEU A 64 -34.96 -18.78 -10.91
N GLY A 65 -36.25 -18.96 -11.17
CA GLY A 65 -36.90 -18.72 -12.45
C GLY A 65 -37.08 -20.01 -13.26
N ASP A 66 -38.08 -20.00 -14.15
CA ASP A 66 -38.36 -21.09 -15.08
C ASP A 66 -38.50 -22.49 -14.43
N GLY A 67 -38.93 -22.54 -13.17
CA GLY A 67 -39.14 -23.78 -12.41
C GLY A 67 -37.89 -24.33 -11.70
N GLU A 68 -36.74 -23.67 -11.83
CA GLU A 68 -35.52 -23.98 -11.07
C GLU A 68 -35.68 -23.52 -9.62
N THR A 69 -35.34 -24.39 -8.67
CA THR A 69 -35.46 -24.10 -7.24
C THR A 69 -34.22 -24.50 -6.47
N PHE A 70 -33.94 -23.77 -5.40
CA PHE A 70 -32.88 -24.10 -4.45
C PHE A 70 -33.42 -24.01 -3.03
N THR A 71 -33.09 -24.97 -2.18
CA THR A 71 -33.48 -24.98 -0.77
C THR A 71 -32.24 -25.25 0.08
N LEU A 72 -32.01 -24.44 1.12
CA LEU A 72 -30.95 -24.67 2.11
C LEU A 72 -31.58 -24.83 3.49
N ASN A 73 -31.35 -25.96 4.14
CA ASN A 73 -31.88 -26.29 5.45
C ASN A 73 -30.97 -25.78 6.58
N ALA A 74 -31.52 -25.71 7.79
CA ALA A 74 -30.81 -25.21 8.97
C ALA A 74 -29.61 -26.11 9.37
N ASP A 75 -29.64 -27.38 8.99
CA ASP A 75 -28.57 -28.36 9.20
C ASP A 75 -27.49 -28.32 8.12
N GLY A 76 -27.57 -27.38 7.17
CA GLY A 76 -26.63 -27.20 6.07
C GLY A 76 -26.89 -28.09 4.87
N THR A 77 -27.87 -29.01 4.92
CA THR A 77 -28.24 -29.78 3.73
C THR A 77 -28.95 -28.89 2.71
N TYR A 78 -28.67 -29.08 1.44
CA TYR A 78 -29.33 -28.34 0.37
C TYR A 78 -29.82 -29.26 -0.74
N ILE A 79 -30.84 -28.76 -1.43
CA ILE A 79 -31.45 -29.40 -2.60
C ILE A 79 -31.51 -28.35 -3.71
N TRP A 80 -30.87 -28.64 -4.84
CA TRP A 80 -30.95 -27.86 -6.06
C TRP A 80 -31.70 -28.66 -7.12
N GLN A 81 -32.80 -28.13 -7.64
CA GLN A 81 -33.70 -28.85 -8.54
C GLN A 81 -34.04 -28.02 -9.78
N GLY A 82 -34.04 -28.66 -10.94
CA GLY A 82 -34.39 -28.05 -12.23
C GLY A 82 -34.48 -29.08 -13.36
N ASP A 83 -34.63 -28.63 -14.59
CA ASP A 83 -34.57 -29.49 -15.78
C ASP A 83 -33.12 -29.79 -16.24
N ASP A 84 -32.98 -30.54 -17.34
CA ASP A 84 -31.67 -30.97 -17.87
C ASP A 84 -30.78 -29.79 -18.25
N ASP A 85 -31.36 -28.72 -18.78
CA ASP A 85 -30.62 -27.54 -19.24
C ASP A 85 -30.19 -26.68 -18.02
N GLN A 86 -31.07 -26.55 -17.03
CA GLN A 86 -30.83 -25.79 -15.79
C GLN A 86 -29.79 -26.46 -14.89
N ILE A 87 -29.86 -27.78 -14.73
CA ILE A 87 -28.92 -28.58 -13.93
C ILE A 87 -27.80 -29.11 -14.85
N SER A 88 -27.18 -28.19 -15.58
CA SER A 88 -26.02 -28.44 -16.42
C SER A 88 -24.96 -27.33 -16.30
N GLY A 89 -23.69 -27.69 -16.44
CA GLY A 89 -22.59 -26.73 -16.38
C GLY A 89 -22.29 -26.19 -14.98
N ARG A 90 -22.34 -24.86 -14.80
CA ARG A 90 -21.78 -24.24 -13.59
C ARG A 90 -22.73 -24.34 -12.40
N ALA A 91 -22.33 -25.10 -11.38
CA ALA A 91 -23.10 -25.31 -10.16
C ALA A 91 -23.59 -23.99 -9.51
N GLN A 92 -24.83 -24.04 -8.99
CA GLN A 92 -25.49 -22.89 -8.39
C GLN A 92 -24.72 -22.37 -7.17
N ARG A 93 -24.56 -21.05 -7.09
CA ARG A 93 -23.91 -20.38 -5.95
C ARG A 93 -24.95 -19.97 -4.92
N PHE A 94 -24.65 -20.19 -3.65
CA PHE A 94 -25.46 -19.72 -2.54
C PHE A 94 -24.59 -19.14 -1.43
N PHE A 95 -25.23 -18.34 -0.59
CA PHE A 95 -24.62 -17.62 0.52
C PHE A 95 -25.44 -17.91 1.77
N PHE A 96 -24.78 -18.07 2.91
CA PHE A 96 -25.46 -18.28 4.17
C PHE A 96 -24.65 -17.69 5.31
N THR A 97 -25.34 -17.33 6.38
CA THR A 97 -24.72 -16.79 7.58
C THR A 97 -24.73 -17.85 8.67
N ALA A 98 -23.56 -18.11 9.25
CA ALA A 98 -23.35 -19.14 10.25
C ALA A 98 -22.51 -18.58 11.41
N THR A 99 -22.87 -18.96 12.64
CA THR A 99 -22.08 -18.64 13.84
C THR A 99 -20.98 -19.68 14.05
N ILE A 100 -19.77 -19.39 13.59
CA ILE A 100 -18.65 -20.35 13.61
C ILE A 100 -17.93 -20.27 14.97
N PRO A 101 -17.63 -21.41 15.63
CA PRO A 101 -16.82 -21.42 16.84
C PRO A 101 -15.40 -20.90 16.55
N PRO A 102 -14.75 -20.22 17.51
CA PRO A 102 -13.41 -19.69 17.31
C PRO A 102 -12.38 -20.83 17.25
N ASP A 103 -11.58 -20.87 16.19
CA ASP A 103 -10.41 -21.75 16.09
C ASP A 103 -9.11 -20.95 16.21
N PHE A 104 -8.11 -21.51 16.90
CA PHE A 104 -6.79 -20.89 17.04
C PHE A 104 -5.84 -21.46 16.02
N THR A 105 -5.63 -20.70 14.94
CA THR A 105 -4.73 -21.09 13.86
C THR A 105 -3.79 -19.93 13.51
N LEU A 106 -2.69 -20.28 12.84
CA LEU A 106 -1.81 -19.31 12.19
C LEU A 106 -2.01 -19.32 10.67
N SER A 107 -3.04 -20.01 10.16
CA SER A 107 -3.29 -20.20 8.73
C SER A 107 -3.40 -18.87 7.98
N ASN A 108 -4.01 -17.87 8.61
CA ASN A 108 -4.15 -16.54 8.01
C ASN A 108 -2.80 -15.84 7.82
N TYR A 109 -1.85 -16.04 8.74
CA TYR A 109 -0.51 -15.49 8.60
C TYR A 109 0.28 -16.21 7.52
N ASP A 110 0.16 -17.54 7.44
CA ASP A 110 0.77 -18.32 6.37
C ASP A 110 0.19 -17.90 5.01
N GLN A 111 -1.13 -17.70 4.92
CA GLN A 111 -1.80 -17.23 3.72
C GLN A 111 -1.35 -15.82 3.29
N VAL A 112 -1.19 -14.89 4.25
CA VAL A 112 -0.82 -13.49 3.95
C VAL A 112 0.67 -13.34 3.65
N LEU A 113 1.54 -14.12 4.30
CA LEU A 113 2.99 -13.93 4.26
C LEU A 113 3.75 -14.96 3.41
N LEU A 114 3.28 -16.22 3.36
CA LEU A 114 4.06 -17.36 2.89
C LEU A 114 3.42 -18.13 1.72
N ASP A 115 2.10 -18.08 1.57
CA ASP A 115 1.40 -18.83 0.54
C ASP A 115 1.72 -18.28 -0.85
N GLU A 116 2.50 -19.04 -1.63
CA GLU A 116 2.87 -18.69 -3.00
C GLU A 116 1.65 -18.51 -3.91
N LYS A 117 0.50 -19.13 -3.62
CA LYS A 117 -0.74 -19.00 -4.40
C LYS A 117 -1.57 -17.76 -4.04
N ASN A 118 -1.42 -17.23 -2.82
CA ASN A 118 -1.95 -15.92 -2.40
C ASN A 118 -0.90 -14.79 -2.47
N SER A 119 0.34 -15.13 -2.81
CA SER A 119 1.50 -14.22 -2.85
C SER A 119 1.43 -13.15 -3.95
N GLU A 120 0.40 -13.16 -4.79
CA GLU A 120 0.22 -12.16 -5.84
C GLU A 120 -0.03 -10.74 -5.28
N GLY A 121 -0.38 -10.61 -4.01
CA GLY A 121 -0.64 -9.31 -3.38
C GLY A 121 0.34 -8.92 -2.29
N MET A 122 0.23 -9.53 -1.10
CA MET A 122 0.67 -8.91 0.15
C MET A 122 2.19 -8.87 0.36
N ALA A 123 2.90 -9.99 0.24
CA ALA A 123 4.35 -10.02 0.39
C ALA A 123 5.06 -9.18 -0.68
N LYS A 124 4.59 -9.26 -1.92
CA LYS A 124 5.07 -8.43 -3.02
C LYS A 124 4.79 -6.94 -2.77
N ALA A 125 3.57 -6.62 -2.37
CA ALA A 125 3.17 -5.25 -2.05
C ALA A 125 3.96 -4.67 -0.87
N PHE A 126 4.31 -5.51 0.10
CA PHE A 126 5.22 -5.15 1.19
C PHE A 126 6.60 -4.75 0.67
N PHE A 127 7.23 -5.58 -0.17
CA PHE A 127 8.54 -5.25 -0.75
C PHE A 127 8.49 -4.04 -1.69
N ASN A 128 7.42 -3.89 -2.48
CA ASN A 128 7.18 -2.71 -3.29
C ASN A 128 7.07 -1.46 -2.39
N THR A 129 6.36 -1.54 -1.28
CA THR A 129 6.23 -0.44 -0.31
C THR A 129 7.60 -0.08 0.28
N LEU A 130 8.42 -1.06 0.68
CA LEU A 130 9.79 -0.78 1.14
C LEU A 130 10.66 -0.15 0.05
N THR A 131 10.51 -0.59 -1.20
CA THR A 131 11.22 -0.05 -2.37
C THR A 131 10.83 1.40 -2.66
N VAL A 132 9.61 1.83 -2.28
CA VAL A 132 9.20 3.24 -2.32
C VAL A 132 9.73 4.01 -1.11
N VAL A 133 9.46 3.50 0.09
CA VAL A 133 9.61 4.25 1.35
C VAL A 133 11.08 4.51 1.69
N ILE A 134 11.95 3.51 1.54
CA ILE A 134 13.36 3.63 1.95
C ILE A 134 14.08 4.67 1.08
N PRO A 135 14.07 4.59 -0.27
CA PRO A 135 14.74 5.58 -1.10
C PRO A 135 14.09 6.96 -0.99
N ALA A 136 12.75 7.05 -0.99
CA ALA A 136 12.06 8.34 -0.85
C ALA A 136 12.46 9.07 0.44
N THR A 137 12.59 8.34 1.55
CA THR A 137 13.02 8.90 2.84
C THR A 137 14.47 9.39 2.79
N ILE A 138 15.39 8.57 2.26
CA ILE A 138 16.81 8.90 2.19
C ILE A 138 17.07 10.09 1.26
N ILE A 139 16.54 10.03 0.03
CA ILE A 139 16.73 11.06 -1.01
C ILE A 139 16.27 12.41 -0.48
N LEU A 140 15.06 12.45 0.08
CA LEU A 140 14.48 13.68 0.62
C LEU A 140 15.33 14.24 1.75
N ILE A 141 15.73 13.44 2.74
CA ILE A 141 16.54 13.92 3.88
C ILE A 141 17.88 14.48 3.41
N LEU A 142 18.55 13.80 2.47
CA LEU A 142 19.83 14.26 1.96
C LEU A 142 19.69 15.63 1.30
N ILE A 143 18.73 15.79 0.39
CA ILE A 143 18.50 17.06 -0.31
C ILE A 143 18.08 18.15 0.69
N ALA A 144 17.17 17.83 1.61
CA ALA A 144 16.68 18.76 2.60
C ALA A 144 17.77 19.20 3.58
N ALA A 145 18.69 18.31 4.00
CA ALA A 145 19.79 18.64 4.89
C ALA A 145 20.76 19.64 4.24
N PHE A 146 21.11 19.45 2.97
CA PHE A 146 21.94 20.39 2.23
C PHE A 146 21.24 21.75 2.07
N ALA A 147 19.97 21.74 1.64
CA ALA A 147 19.20 22.98 1.45
C ALA A 147 18.98 23.72 2.78
N ALA A 148 18.69 23.01 3.86
CA ALA A 148 18.55 23.57 5.20
C ALA A 148 19.85 24.22 5.68
N TYR A 149 20.99 23.55 5.49
CA TYR A 149 22.30 24.11 5.83
C TYR A 149 22.58 25.41 5.07
N ALA A 150 22.40 25.39 3.75
CA ALA A 150 22.62 26.57 2.91
C ALA A 150 21.71 27.74 3.34
N LEU A 151 20.43 27.47 3.61
CA LEU A 151 19.47 28.51 4.02
C LEU A 151 19.62 28.95 5.49
N ALA A 152 20.28 28.17 6.33
CA ALA A 152 20.58 28.50 7.72
C ALA A 152 21.84 29.37 7.83
N TRP A 153 22.92 28.97 7.16
CA TRP A 153 24.27 29.47 7.46
C TRP A 153 24.96 30.19 6.30
N MET A 154 24.70 29.82 5.05
CA MET A 154 25.36 30.46 3.91
C MET A 154 24.74 31.84 3.60
N LYS A 155 25.58 32.75 3.10
CA LYS A 155 25.20 34.10 2.67
C LYS A 155 25.25 34.17 1.14
N PHE A 156 24.10 34.34 0.50
CA PHE A 156 23.99 34.49 -0.95
C PHE A 156 22.74 35.33 -1.31
N PRO A 157 22.73 36.01 -2.47
CA PRO A 157 21.59 36.81 -2.90
C PRO A 157 20.36 35.93 -3.15
N GLY A 158 19.17 36.42 -2.79
CA GLY A 158 17.91 35.68 -2.99
C GLY A 158 17.54 34.67 -1.90
N ARG A 159 18.38 34.48 -0.87
CA ARG A 159 18.11 33.56 0.26
C ARG A 159 16.74 33.80 0.93
N ALA A 160 16.36 35.06 1.14
CA ALA A 160 15.07 35.40 1.77
C ALA A 160 13.87 34.98 0.91
N LEU A 161 13.98 35.13 -0.42
CA LEU A 161 12.96 34.69 -1.35
C LEU A 161 12.83 33.17 -1.34
N LEU A 162 13.94 32.42 -1.35
CA LEU A 162 13.90 30.95 -1.25
C LEU A 162 13.24 30.47 0.04
N VAL A 163 13.54 31.11 1.18
CA VAL A 163 12.86 30.79 2.45
C VAL A 163 11.36 31.07 2.35
N ALA A 164 10.96 32.21 1.77
CA ALA A 164 9.56 32.54 1.57
C ALA A 164 8.86 31.54 0.64
N THR A 165 9.53 31.09 -0.44
CA THR A 165 9.01 30.06 -1.35
C THR A 165 8.84 28.72 -0.64
N VAL A 166 9.83 28.28 0.14
CA VAL A 166 9.73 27.05 0.95
C VAL A 166 8.53 27.11 1.88
N VAL A 167 8.33 28.24 2.57
CA VAL A 167 7.18 28.43 3.46
C VAL A 167 5.86 28.48 2.68
N GLY A 168 5.81 29.16 1.53
CA GLY A 168 4.63 29.23 0.68
C GLY A 168 4.21 27.87 0.11
N LEU A 169 5.18 27.01 -0.22
CA LEU A 169 4.92 25.64 -0.69
C LEU A 169 4.28 24.74 0.38
N LEU A 170 4.43 25.05 1.68
CA LEU A 170 3.74 24.32 2.75
C LEU A 170 2.22 24.47 2.71
N VAL A 171 1.73 25.55 2.09
CA VAL A 171 0.28 25.84 2.00
C VAL A 171 -0.37 25.06 0.86
N VAL A 172 0.41 24.56 -0.10
CA VAL A 172 -0.11 23.87 -1.28
C VAL A 172 -0.65 22.50 -0.87
N PRO A 173 -1.96 22.24 -1.05
CA PRO A 173 -2.52 20.93 -0.76
C PRO A 173 -2.03 19.92 -1.79
N LEU A 174 -1.51 18.79 -1.29
CA LEU A 174 -0.91 17.74 -2.12
C LEU A 174 -1.88 17.27 -3.20
N GLN A 175 -3.15 17.09 -2.85
CA GLN A 175 -4.21 16.59 -3.74
C GLN A 175 -4.41 17.46 -4.98
N LEU A 176 -4.33 18.80 -4.85
CA LEU A 176 -4.51 19.72 -5.98
C LEU A 176 -3.28 19.78 -6.88
N ALA A 177 -2.10 19.52 -6.32
CA ALA A 177 -0.84 19.60 -7.03
C ALA A 177 -0.49 18.33 -7.81
N LEU A 178 -1.13 17.19 -7.54
CA LEU A 178 -0.79 15.90 -8.16
C LEU A 178 -0.92 15.87 -9.68
N ILE A 179 -2.02 16.37 -10.24
CA ILE A 179 -2.23 16.34 -11.70
C ILE A 179 -1.20 17.23 -12.41
N PRO A 180 -1.02 18.52 -12.03
CA PRO A 180 0.04 19.34 -12.59
C PRO A 180 1.43 18.73 -12.40
N LEU A 181 1.68 18.13 -11.22
CA LEU A 181 2.97 17.52 -10.92
C LEU A 181 3.25 16.30 -11.80
N LEU A 182 2.26 15.47 -12.09
CA LEU A 182 2.42 14.34 -13.01
C LEU A 182 2.78 14.83 -14.41
N THR A 183 2.08 15.86 -14.91
CA THR A 183 2.42 16.45 -16.23
C THR A 183 3.82 17.06 -16.25
N PHE A 184 4.24 17.70 -15.15
CA PHE A 184 5.60 18.20 -14.98
C PHE A 184 6.64 17.07 -14.94
N HIS A 185 6.36 15.97 -14.23
CA HIS A 185 7.27 14.82 -14.14
C HIS A 185 7.48 14.15 -15.49
N VAL A 186 6.41 13.96 -16.26
CA VAL A 186 6.50 13.40 -17.61
C VAL A 186 7.36 14.31 -18.50
N GLY A 187 7.10 15.63 -18.52
CA GLY A 187 7.92 16.57 -19.29
C GLY A 187 9.38 16.68 -18.80
N ALA A 188 9.61 16.61 -17.50
CA ALA A 188 10.96 16.59 -16.93
C ALA A 188 11.71 15.30 -17.28
N MET A 189 11.01 14.16 -17.35
CA MET A 189 11.56 12.88 -17.81
C MET A 189 11.87 12.91 -19.29
N GLU A 190 11.03 13.52 -20.13
CA GLU A 190 11.36 13.73 -21.55
C GLU A 190 12.64 14.57 -21.70
N LEU A 191 12.79 15.65 -20.92
CA LEU A 191 14.00 16.47 -20.91
C LEU A 191 15.22 15.66 -20.44
N LEU A 192 15.14 14.98 -19.30
CA LEU A 192 16.24 14.16 -18.80
C LEU A 192 16.62 13.05 -19.77
N THR A 193 15.62 12.40 -20.37
CA THR A 193 15.86 11.37 -21.39
C THR A 193 16.57 11.96 -22.59
N SER A 194 16.19 13.17 -23.05
CA SER A 194 16.90 13.84 -24.16
C SER A 194 18.39 14.09 -23.89
N VAL A 195 18.78 14.16 -22.60
CA VAL A 195 20.18 14.32 -22.17
C VAL A 195 20.86 12.96 -21.92
N MET A 196 20.11 11.90 -21.66
CA MET A 196 20.59 10.54 -21.33
C MET A 196 20.55 9.56 -22.50
N GLY A 197 19.79 9.84 -23.55
CA GLY A 197 19.51 8.87 -24.61
C GLY A 197 18.47 9.34 -25.62
N THR A 198 17.97 8.41 -26.43
CA THR A 198 16.84 8.64 -27.33
C THR A 198 15.68 7.74 -26.95
N VAL A 199 14.46 8.14 -27.29
CA VAL A 199 13.21 7.45 -26.93
C VAL A 199 12.36 7.23 -28.17
N ASP A 200 11.60 6.14 -28.23
CA ASP A 200 10.57 5.94 -29.26
C ASP A 200 9.25 6.66 -28.92
N GLU A 201 8.26 6.55 -29.81
CA GLU A 201 6.91 7.14 -29.61
C GLU A 201 6.19 6.60 -28.37
N ASP A 202 6.60 5.44 -27.84
CA ASP A 202 6.07 4.81 -26.64
C ASP A 202 6.87 5.16 -25.36
N SER A 203 7.81 6.11 -25.43
CA SER A 203 8.72 6.47 -24.33
C SER A 203 9.64 5.33 -23.88
N LYS A 204 10.01 4.39 -24.76
CA LYS A 204 11.08 3.41 -24.50
C LYS A 204 12.43 3.90 -24.98
N LEU A 205 13.46 3.74 -24.14
CA LEU A 205 14.85 4.07 -24.48
C LEU A 205 15.30 3.28 -25.71
N THR A 206 15.60 3.97 -26.80
CA THR A 206 16.14 3.38 -28.04
C THR A 206 17.66 3.47 -28.11
N SER A 207 18.26 4.40 -27.36
CA SER A 207 19.70 4.45 -27.12
C SER A 207 19.97 5.07 -25.76
N VAL A 208 21.01 4.60 -25.07
CA VAL A 208 21.43 5.12 -23.75
C VAL A 208 22.89 5.56 -23.83
N ASN A 209 23.18 6.80 -23.45
CA ASN A 209 24.54 7.33 -23.43
C ASN A 209 25.30 6.94 -22.14
N TRP A 210 26.56 7.37 -22.03
CA TRP A 210 27.41 7.03 -20.88
C TRP A 210 26.81 7.46 -19.53
N PHE A 211 26.06 8.57 -19.50
CA PHE A 211 25.44 9.09 -18.29
C PHE A 211 24.19 8.29 -17.92
N GLY A 212 23.35 7.92 -18.89
CA GLY A 212 22.24 7.00 -18.66
C GLY A 212 22.69 5.60 -18.21
N ASN A 213 23.73 5.05 -18.85
CA ASN A 213 24.32 3.76 -18.47
C ASN A 213 24.88 3.77 -17.04
N TRP A 214 25.39 4.91 -16.57
CA TRP A 214 25.87 5.08 -15.19
C TRP A 214 24.74 4.92 -14.16
N PHE A 215 23.51 5.30 -14.50
CA PHE A 215 22.33 5.11 -13.67
C PHE A 215 21.67 3.73 -13.87
N GLY A 216 22.30 2.82 -14.62
CA GLY A 216 21.81 1.46 -14.84
C GLY A 216 20.63 1.37 -15.82
N MET A 217 20.38 2.43 -16.59
CA MET A 217 19.36 2.41 -17.65
C MET A 217 19.82 1.55 -18.83
N SER A 218 18.87 0.87 -19.46
CA SER A 218 19.13 0.00 -20.61
C SER A 218 18.19 0.28 -21.78
N GLU A 219 18.65 -0.06 -22.99
CA GLU A 219 17.82 0.01 -24.19
C GLU A 219 16.58 -0.90 -24.04
N GLY A 220 15.42 -0.40 -24.45
CA GLY A 220 14.12 -1.06 -24.31
C GLY A 220 13.36 -0.72 -23.03
N GLU A 221 13.98 -0.04 -22.06
CA GLU A 221 13.35 0.36 -20.81
C GLU A 221 12.38 1.54 -21.03
N LYS A 222 11.14 1.42 -20.52
CA LYS A 222 10.13 2.46 -20.66
C LYS A 222 10.34 3.54 -19.61
N ILE A 223 10.74 4.74 -20.02
CA ILE A 223 10.82 5.90 -19.13
C ILE A 223 9.43 6.52 -19.07
N ALA A 224 8.64 6.11 -18.09
CA ALA A 224 7.44 6.82 -17.71
C ALA A 224 7.78 7.82 -16.60
N GLY A 225 7.07 8.95 -16.53
CA GLY A 225 6.97 9.74 -15.29
C GLY A 225 6.30 8.98 -14.12
N LYS A 226 6.03 7.68 -14.33
CA LYS A 226 5.48 6.70 -13.40
C LYS A 226 6.49 5.58 -13.14
N GLY A 227 6.25 4.76 -12.12
CA GLY A 227 7.18 3.78 -11.59
C GLY A 227 7.86 4.26 -10.30
N TYR A 228 8.80 3.47 -9.78
CA TYR A 228 9.48 3.78 -8.51
C TYR A 228 10.15 5.14 -8.51
N PHE A 229 10.80 5.51 -9.61
CA PHE A 229 11.46 6.80 -9.74
C PHE A 229 10.48 7.98 -9.65
N GLY A 230 9.33 7.89 -10.34
CA GLY A 230 8.26 8.88 -10.24
C GLY A 230 7.72 9.00 -8.82
N ALA A 231 7.53 7.87 -8.14
CA ALA A 231 7.11 7.85 -6.74
C ALA A 231 8.15 8.49 -5.80
N TRP A 232 9.45 8.23 -5.98
CA TRP A 232 10.51 8.82 -5.17
C TRP A 232 10.58 10.34 -5.35
N LEU A 233 10.51 10.82 -6.60
CA LEU A 233 10.54 12.24 -6.90
C LEU A 233 9.29 12.96 -6.38
N ALA A 234 8.11 12.36 -6.52
CA ALA A 234 6.88 12.94 -6.00
C ALA A 234 6.93 13.09 -4.47
N HIS A 235 7.29 12.03 -3.74
CA HIS A 235 7.44 12.10 -2.27
C HIS A 235 8.52 13.11 -1.86
N THR A 236 9.64 13.14 -2.58
CA THR A 236 10.72 14.10 -2.35
C THR A 236 10.22 15.54 -2.54
N GLY A 237 9.57 15.83 -3.67
CA GLY A 237 9.06 17.16 -4.01
C GLY A 237 8.03 17.68 -3.00
N PHE A 238 7.11 16.82 -2.56
CA PHE A 238 6.09 17.21 -1.57
C PHE A 238 6.64 17.33 -0.15
N GLY A 239 7.56 16.46 0.26
CA GLY A 239 8.10 16.49 1.61
C GLY A 239 9.25 17.51 1.80
N LEU A 240 9.91 17.93 0.72
CA LEU A 240 11.03 18.88 0.73
C LEU A 240 10.75 20.19 1.46
N PRO A 241 9.63 20.91 1.22
CA PRO A 241 9.36 22.16 1.90
C PRO A 241 9.32 22.02 3.42
N LEU A 242 8.63 20.99 3.92
CA LEU A 242 8.52 20.71 5.35
C LEU A 242 9.86 20.30 5.95
N ALA A 243 10.59 19.42 5.25
CA ALA A 243 11.91 18.97 5.65
C ALA A 243 12.90 20.13 5.77
N ILE A 244 12.98 20.98 4.74
CA ILE A 244 13.84 22.16 4.73
C ILE A 244 13.45 23.10 5.86
N TYR A 245 12.15 23.37 6.03
CA TYR A 245 11.67 24.28 7.08
C TYR A 245 12.08 23.81 8.48
N LEU A 246 11.80 22.54 8.82
CA LEU A 246 12.10 21.97 10.14
C LEU A 246 13.61 21.83 10.39
N LEU A 247 14.35 21.27 9.42
CA LEU A 247 15.79 21.09 9.56
C LEU A 247 16.52 22.43 9.62
N ARG A 248 16.09 23.43 8.82
CA ARG A 248 16.65 24.78 8.90
C ARG A 248 16.40 25.39 10.27
N HIS A 249 15.17 25.25 10.79
CA HIS A 249 14.83 25.76 12.12
C HIS A 249 15.75 25.19 13.20
N TYR A 250 15.99 23.87 13.17
CA TYR A 250 16.91 23.22 14.08
C TYR A 250 18.36 23.67 13.87
N MET A 251 18.84 23.67 12.63
CA MET A 251 20.23 24.00 12.29
C MET A 251 20.60 25.44 12.67
N VAL A 252 19.67 26.39 12.57
CA VAL A 252 19.87 27.78 13.03
C VAL A 252 20.09 27.87 14.55
N GLY A 253 19.55 26.92 15.31
CA GLY A 253 19.70 26.84 16.77
C GLY A 253 21.03 26.26 17.24
N LEU A 254 21.88 25.77 16.34
CA LEU A 254 23.20 25.22 16.72
C LEU A 254 24.16 26.32 17.22
N PRO A 255 25.06 26.02 18.17
CA PRO A 255 26.01 27.00 18.70
C PRO A 255 26.91 27.58 17.61
N ARG A 256 26.86 28.90 17.43
CA ARG A 256 27.62 29.62 16.39
C ARG A 256 29.12 29.49 16.58
N ASP A 257 29.58 29.55 17.82
CA ASP A 257 30.99 29.57 18.17
C ASP A 257 31.74 28.35 17.62
N ILE A 258 31.11 27.17 17.61
CA ILE A 258 31.72 25.93 17.08
C ILE A 258 31.95 26.05 15.56
N ILE A 259 30.98 26.64 14.86
CA ILE A 259 31.01 26.81 13.39
C ILE A 259 32.01 27.92 13.02
N GLU A 260 32.00 29.02 13.74
CA GLU A 260 32.92 30.15 13.53
C GLU A 260 34.36 29.74 13.81
N ASN A 261 34.63 29.01 14.89
CA ASN A 261 35.96 28.48 15.19
C ASN A 261 36.47 27.54 14.07
N ALA A 262 35.62 26.62 13.60
CA ALA A 262 35.99 25.75 12.48
C ALA A 262 36.29 26.53 11.19
N SER A 263 35.57 27.63 10.95
CA SER A 263 35.84 28.51 9.80
C SER A 263 37.16 29.26 9.96
N VAL A 264 37.49 29.73 11.17
CA VAL A 264 38.81 30.33 11.49
C VAL A 264 39.95 29.33 11.32
N ASP A 265 39.71 28.05 11.65
CA ASP A 265 40.64 26.93 11.42
C ASP A 265 40.77 26.53 9.93
N GLY A 266 40.08 27.23 9.03
CA GLY A 266 40.17 27.02 7.58
C GLY A 266 39.35 25.85 7.04
N ALA A 267 38.39 25.32 7.83
CA ALA A 267 37.50 24.28 7.36
C ALA A 267 36.60 24.78 6.22
N THR A 268 36.43 23.98 5.17
CA THR A 268 35.51 24.31 4.07
C THR A 268 34.06 24.14 4.48
N GLU A 269 33.14 24.82 3.81
CA GLU A 269 31.68 24.68 4.02
C GLU A 269 31.22 23.22 4.00
N PHE A 270 31.77 22.42 3.08
CA PHE A 270 31.46 20.99 2.99
C PHE A 270 31.99 20.19 4.20
N GLN A 271 33.17 20.53 4.71
CA GLN A 271 33.72 19.92 5.92
C GLN A 271 32.92 20.31 7.17
N ILE A 272 32.55 21.59 7.30
CA ILE A 272 31.69 22.08 8.38
C ILE A 272 30.34 21.35 8.34
N PHE A 273 29.72 21.26 7.17
CA PHE A 273 28.47 20.53 6.99
C PHE A 273 28.59 19.06 7.41
N THR A 274 29.52 18.31 6.82
CA THR A 274 29.61 16.86 7.03
C THR A 274 30.15 16.45 8.40
N LYS A 275 31.10 17.20 8.96
CA LYS A 275 31.80 16.83 10.21
C LYS A 275 31.21 17.48 11.46
N ILE A 276 30.49 18.59 11.32
CA ILE A 276 29.96 19.35 12.47
C ILE A 276 28.44 19.39 12.43
N ILE A 277 27.86 19.99 11.39
CA ILE A 277 26.41 20.25 11.33
C ILE A 277 25.61 18.95 11.25
N LEU A 278 25.98 18.04 10.35
CA LEU A 278 25.24 16.80 10.12
C LEU A 278 25.22 15.90 11.38
N PRO A 279 26.33 15.65 12.10
CA PRO A 279 26.31 14.92 13.37
C PRO A 279 25.49 15.61 14.46
N LEU A 280 25.60 16.93 14.61
CA LEU A 280 24.83 17.69 15.61
C LEU A 280 23.33 17.74 15.27
N SER A 281 22.98 17.64 13.99
CA SER A 281 21.61 17.59 13.48
C SER A 281 21.03 16.19 13.43
N PHE A 282 21.81 15.15 13.77
CA PHE A 282 21.36 13.77 13.71
C PHE A 282 20.05 13.50 14.47
N PRO A 283 19.82 14.06 15.68
CA PRO A 283 18.54 13.87 16.38
C PRO A 283 17.33 14.43 15.60
N ALA A 284 17.49 15.60 14.98
CA ALA A 284 16.45 16.23 14.16
C ALA A 284 16.21 15.45 12.86
N LEU A 285 17.30 15.02 12.20
CA LEU A 285 17.24 14.19 10.99
C LEU A 285 16.54 12.86 11.25
N ALA A 286 16.88 12.18 12.36
CA ALA A 286 16.24 10.93 12.75
C ALA A 286 14.75 11.12 13.07
N SER A 287 14.40 12.21 13.75
CA SER A 287 12.99 12.53 14.05
C SER A 287 12.21 12.76 12.77
N PHE A 288 12.74 13.57 11.84
CA PHE A 288 12.11 13.84 10.56
C PHE A 288 12.02 12.56 9.69
N ALA A 289 13.04 11.71 9.71
CA ALA A 289 13.04 10.44 8.99
C ALA A 289 11.88 9.53 9.38
N ILE A 290 11.52 9.48 10.67
CA ILE A 290 10.37 8.72 11.14
C ILE A 290 9.08 9.29 10.55
N PHE A 291 8.88 10.61 10.63
CA PHE A 291 7.69 11.25 10.06
C PHE A 291 7.59 11.01 8.54
N GLN A 292 8.70 11.16 7.82
CA GLN A 292 8.75 10.92 6.38
C GLN A 292 8.47 9.45 6.02
N PHE A 293 9.07 8.51 6.77
CA PHE A 293 8.85 7.08 6.60
C PHE A 293 7.37 6.75 6.79
N LEU A 294 6.77 7.20 7.90
CA LEU A 294 5.37 6.94 8.23
C LEU A 294 4.42 7.56 7.21
N TRP A 295 4.69 8.77 6.75
CA TRP A 295 3.89 9.40 5.71
C TRP A 295 3.93 8.59 4.41
N THR A 296 5.13 8.25 3.94
CA THR A 296 5.32 7.48 2.68
C THR A 296 4.76 6.06 2.79
N TRP A 297 4.89 5.41 3.96
CA TRP A 297 4.39 4.04 4.21
C TRP A 297 2.87 3.96 4.08
N ASN A 298 2.17 4.99 4.53
CA ASN A 298 0.70 5.04 4.51
C ASN A 298 0.14 5.70 3.25
N ASP A 299 0.98 6.24 2.36
CA ASP A 299 0.52 7.01 1.21
C ASP A 299 -0.01 6.10 0.09
N LEU A 300 -1.31 6.18 -0.15
CA LEU A 300 -1.97 5.51 -1.28
C LEU A 300 -2.03 6.39 -2.52
N LEU A 301 -2.09 7.72 -2.35
CA LEU A 301 -2.48 8.64 -3.40
C LEU A 301 -1.35 8.85 -4.42
N VAL A 302 -0.12 9.10 -3.95
CA VAL A 302 1.08 9.16 -4.79
C VAL A 302 1.33 7.81 -5.44
N ALA A 303 1.11 6.70 -4.72
CA ALA A 303 1.26 5.36 -5.30
C ALA A 303 0.29 5.12 -6.48
N LEU A 304 -0.98 5.49 -6.34
CA LEU A 304 -1.98 5.36 -7.43
C LEU A 304 -1.64 6.21 -8.66
N VAL A 305 -1.06 7.39 -8.45
CA VAL A 305 -0.79 8.34 -9.56
C VAL A 305 0.55 8.04 -10.23
N PHE A 306 1.58 7.72 -9.44
CA PHE A 306 2.97 7.67 -9.89
C PHE A 306 3.59 6.27 -9.92
N LEU A 307 2.99 5.23 -9.35
CA LEU A 307 3.64 3.91 -9.24
C LEU A 307 2.82 2.78 -9.84
N ILE A 308 1.56 2.67 -9.43
CA ILE A 308 0.70 1.54 -9.74
C ILE A 308 0.35 1.58 -11.23
N ASP A 309 0.58 0.45 -11.90
CA ASP A 309 0.21 0.24 -13.29
C ASP A 309 -0.85 -0.87 -13.41
N SER A 310 -1.29 -1.12 -14.65
CA SER A 310 -2.27 -2.18 -14.94
C SER A 310 -1.68 -3.59 -14.87
N SER A 311 -0.37 -3.74 -14.64
CA SER A 311 0.28 -5.06 -14.56
C SER A 311 0.14 -5.69 -13.18
N GLY A 312 -0.27 -4.92 -12.16
CA GLY A 312 -0.37 -5.38 -10.78
C GLY A 312 0.99 -5.62 -10.10
N ASN A 313 2.11 -5.39 -10.80
CA ASN A 313 3.43 -5.70 -10.29
C ASN A 313 3.96 -4.68 -9.27
N THR A 314 3.46 -3.45 -9.32
CA THR A 314 3.93 -2.31 -8.51
C THR A 314 2.93 -1.89 -7.44
N THR A 315 1.99 -2.76 -7.09
CA THR A 315 0.99 -2.52 -6.03
C THR A 315 1.67 -2.33 -4.68
N VAL A 316 1.24 -1.33 -3.90
CA VAL A 316 1.72 -1.08 -2.53
C VAL A 316 0.78 -1.68 -1.49
N MET A 317 1.28 -1.90 -0.28
CA MET A 317 0.56 -2.62 0.78
C MET A 317 -0.78 -1.96 1.11
N THR A 318 -0.81 -0.62 1.18
CA THR A 318 -2.04 0.14 1.41
C THR A 318 -3.09 -0.10 0.33
N LYS A 319 -2.67 -0.24 -0.94
CA LYS A 319 -3.60 -0.56 -2.05
C LYS A 319 -4.12 -1.99 -1.93
N GLN A 320 -3.24 -2.93 -1.60
CA GLN A 320 -3.61 -4.33 -1.42
C GLN A 320 -4.64 -4.51 -0.30
N ILE A 321 -4.45 -3.83 0.83
CA ILE A 321 -5.40 -3.84 1.96
C ILE A 321 -6.75 -3.23 1.54
N VAL A 322 -6.74 -2.16 0.74
CA VAL A 322 -7.98 -1.57 0.20
C VAL A 322 -8.71 -2.52 -0.75
N GLU A 323 -7.99 -3.36 -1.49
CA GLU A 323 -8.61 -4.37 -2.35
C GLU A 323 -9.25 -5.50 -1.54
N LEU A 324 -8.66 -5.88 -0.41
CA LEU A 324 -9.26 -6.83 0.54
C LEU A 324 -10.55 -6.30 1.18
N LEU A 325 -10.75 -4.97 1.25
CA LEU A 325 -12.04 -4.39 1.67
C LEU A 325 -13.14 -4.61 0.61
N GLY A 326 -12.77 -4.70 -0.68
CA GLY A 326 -13.68 -4.85 -1.81
C GLY A 326 -14.07 -6.30 -2.11
N THR A 327 -13.33 -7.28 -1.59
CA THR A 327 -13.60 -8.71 -1.73
C THR A 327 -14.65 -9.17 -0.73
N ARG A 328 -15.90 -8.72 -0.95
CA ARG A 328 -17.17 -9.31 -0.49
C ARG A 328 -17.12 -10.16 0.78
N GLY A 329 -16.97 -9.51 1.94
CA GLY A 329 -17.51 -9.93 3.24
C GLY A 329 -17.08 -11.27 3.87
N GLY A 330 -16.32 -12.11 3.15
CA GLY A 330 -16.03 -13.49 3.56
C GLY A 330 -14.70 -13.71 4.28
N ASP A 331 -13.72 -12.82 4.10
CA ASP A 331 -12.34 -13.04 4.58
C ASP A 331 -11.88 -11.92 5.55
N TRP A 332 -12.73 -11.55 6.51
CA TRP A 332 -12.43 -10.48 7.47
C TRP A 332 -11.11 -10.75 8.22
N GLU A 333 -10.84 -12.02 8.51
CA GLU A 333 -9.65 -12.48 9.22
C GLU A 333 -8.37 -12.29 8.40
N ILE A 334 -8.44 -12.39 7.07
CA ILE A 334 -7.33 -12.09 6.16
C ILE A 334 -7.08 -10.59 6.10
N LEU A 335 -8.14 -9.79 6.05
CA LEU A 335 -8.04 -8.33 6.14
C LEU A 335 -7.43 -7.90 7.49
N ALA A 336 -7.92 -8.44 8.61
CA ALA A 336 -7.43 -8.14 9.94
C ALA A 336 -5.94 -8.53 10.10
N THR A 337 -5.56 -9.71 9.58
CA THR A 337 -4.18 -10.18 9.58
C THR A 337 -3.28 -9.28 8.72
N SER A 338 -3.73 -8.89 7.52
CA SER A 338 -3.02 -7.99 6.62
C SER A 338 -2.81 -6.60 7.24
N ALA A 339 -3.83 -6.06 7.90
CA ALA A 339 -3.73 -4.80 8.64
C ALA A 339 -2.75 -4.90 9.81
N PHE A 340 -2.79 -6.00 10.57
CA PHE A 340 -1.87 -6.24 11.68
C PHE A 340 -0.41 -6.30 11.21
N VAL A 341 -0.14 -7.05 10.14
CA VAL A 341 1.19 -7.12 9.50
C VAL A 341 1.64 -5.73 9.04
N SER A 342 0.73 -4.92 8.48
CA SER A 342 1.05 -3.56 8.02
C SER A 342 1.50 -2.64 9.15
N ILE A 343 0.86 -2.73 10.31
CA ILE A 343 1.16 -1.90 11.48
C ILE A 343 2.48 -2.32 12.14
N ALA A 344 2.88 -3.60 12.02
CA ALA A 344 4.11 -4.11 12.62
C ALA A 344 5.37 -3.36 12.15
N VAL A 345 5.44 -2.96 10.87
CA VAL A 345 6.62 -2.26 10.33
C VAL A 345 6.79 -0.85 10.87
N PRO A 346 5.79 0.06 10.79
CA PRO A 346 5.82 1.35 11.47
C PRO A 346 6.24 1.25 12.94
N LEU A 347 5.71 0.28 13.68
CA LEU A 347 6.06 0.07 15.09
C LEU A 347 7.52 -0.33 15.25
N LEU A 348 8.01 -1.26 14.44
CA LEU A 348 9.40 -1.70 14.45
C LEU A 348 10.35 -0.52 14.16
N VAL A 349 10.06 0.28 13.14
CA VAL A 349 10.82 1.49 12.81
C VAL A 349 10.80 2.49 13.96
N PHE A 350 9.63 2.75 14.54
CA PHE A 350 9.49 3.61 15.70
C PHE A 350 10.36 3.13 16.87
N PHE A 351 10.25 1.87 17.28
CA PHE A 351 11.02 1.32 18.40
C PHE A 351 12.53 1.28 18.14
N MET A 352 12.97 1.08 16.89
CA MET A 352 14.38 1.18 16.51
C MET A 352 14.91 2.62 16.62
N MET A 353 14.08 3.61 16.28
CA MET A 353 14.49 5.01 16.17
C MET A 353 14.11 5.87 17.39
N GLN A 354 13.28 5.38 18.31
CA GLN A 354 12.76 6.12 19.48
C GLN A 354 13.86 6.76 20.36
N LYS A 355 15.02 6.11 20.48
CA LYS A 355 16.16 6.63 21.27
C LYS A 355 16.70 7.95 20.72
N TYR A 356 16.51 8.22 19.43
CA TYR A 356 16.94 9.45 18.78
C TYR A 356 15.90 10.58 18.94
N LEU A 357 14.61 10.24 18.96
CA LEU A 357 13.52 11.17 19.28
C LEU A 357 13.71 11.78 20.68
N VAL A 358 13.96 10.93 21.69
CA VAL A 358 14.12 11.39 23.09
C VAL A 358 15.33 12.31 23.26
N ARG A 359 16.44 12.04 22.56
CA ARG A 359 17.64 12.90 22.58
C ARG A 359 17.40 14.25 21.90
N GLY A 360 16.60 14.29 20.83
CA GLY A 360 16.26 15.52 20.12
C GLY A 360 15.42 16.49 20.97
N LEU A 361 14.50 15.97 21.78
CA LEU A 361 13.68 16.77 22.71
C LEU A 361 14.50 17.37 23.87
N LEU A 362 15.51 16.65 24.36
CA LEU A 362 16.32 17.08 25.51
C LEU A 362 17.44 18.05 25.13
N ALA A 363 17.97 17.98 23.90
CA ALA A 363 19.01 18.89 23.42
C ALA A 363 18.54 20.36 23.32
N GLY A 364 17.23 20.60 23.14
CA GLY A 364 16.65 21.95 23.14
C GLY A 364 16.34 22.53 24.53
N SER A 365 16.50 21.74 25.61
CA SER A 365 16.10 22.13 26.98
C SER A 365 17.25 22.71 27.82
N VAL A 366 18.49 22.62 27.35
CA VAL A 366 19.64 23.22 28.06
C VAL A 366 19.96 24.54 27.36
N LYS A 367 19.36 25.62 27.88
CA LYS A 367 19.73 27.00 27.56
C LYS A 367 20.65 27.55 28.64
#